data_AF-A0A7S1JA28-F1
#
_entry.id   AF-A0A7S1JA28-F1
#
_cell.length_a   1.000
_cell.length_b   1.000
_cell.length_c   1.000
_cell.angle_alpha   90.00
_cell.angle_beta   90.00
_cell.angle_gamma   90.00
#
_symmetry.space_group_name_H-M   'P 1'
#
loop_
_entity.id
_entity.type
_entity.pdbx_description
1 polymer ?
#
loop_
_entity_poly.entity_id
_entity_poly.type
_entity_poly.pdbx_seq_one_letter_code
_entity_poly.pdbx_strand_id
1 'polypeptide(L)'
;MSSDDAVQVDALKEEGKQHFQSGAFEEASKCYKAALELQPQNHVLHNNLAMCAIKLRWWPIAMDHADRALVLTAGNDAKAWYRRGLVFLETDMCALAAFYDFKQASALEPSNKQIKASLYELRSAMPSRYDGWKEYPRRALDPHWEAVILHMNLDQSPLVNLYWTDFTDN
;
A
#
# COMPACT_ATOMS: atom_id res chain seq x y z
N MET A 1 7.40 14.11 23.88
CA MET A 1 7.02 12.70 24.09
C MET A 1 7.77 12.22 25.32
N SER A 2 7.05 11.78 26.35
CA SER A 2 7.69 11.24 27.56
C SER A 2 8.35 9.90 27.23
N SER A 3 9.35 9.49 28.01
CA SER A 3 9.86 8.11 27.98
C SER A 3 8.74 7.09 28.19
N ASP A 4 7.74 7.47 28.97
CA ASP A 4 6.64 6.62 29.38
C ASP A 4 5.66 6.37 28.21
N ASP A 5 5.42 7.38 27.37
CA ASP A 5 4.56 7.26 26.18
C ASP A 5 5.16 6.25 25.18
N ALA A 6 6.48 6.26 25.01
CA ALA A 6 7.16 5.34 24.09
C ALA A 6 7.07 3.89 24.57
N VAL A 7 7.27 3.66 25.87
CA VAL A 7 7.12 2.33 26.49
C VAL A 7 5.68 1.84 26.35
N GLN A 8 4.71 2.73 26.58
CA GLN A 8 3.29 2.40 26.45
C GLN A 8 2.91 2.06 25.00
N VAL A 9 3.42 2.80 24.01
CA VAL A 9 3.21 2.49 22.59
C VAL A 9 3.75 1.11 22.23
N ASP A 10 4.95 0.77 22.69
CA ASP A 10 5.53 -0.53 22.40
C ASP A 10 4.76 -1.68 23.04
N ALA A 11 4.26 -1.49 24.27
CA ALA A 11 3.38 -2.46 24.93
C ALA A 11 2.08 -2.68 24.16
N LEU A 12 1.38 -1.60 23.78
CA LEU A 12 0.14 -1.66 22.99
C LEU A 12 0.37 -2.28 21.60
N LYS A 13 1.53 -2.00 20.98
CA LYS A 13 1.90 -2.57 19.69
C LYS A 13 2.13 -4.08 19.78
N GLU A 14 2.78 -4.56 20.84
CA GLU A 14 2.99 -5.99 21.04
C GLU A 14 1.68 -6.71 21.41
N GLU A 15 0.84 -6.11 22.25
CA GLU A 15 -0.50 -6.64 22.56
C GLU A 15 -1.37 -6.74 21.29
N GLY A 16 -1.39 -5.68 20.47
CA GLY A 16 -2.10 -5.70 19.20
C GLY A 16 -1.58 -6.78 18.25
N LYS A 17 -0.27 -7.07 18.28
CA LYS A 17 0.34 -8.15 17.49
C LYS A 17 -0.09 -9.53 17.98
N GLN A 18 -0.22 -9.73 19.29
CA GLN A 18 -0.74 -10.97 19.86
C GLN A 18 -2.19 -11.21 19.45
N HIS A 19 -3.05 -10.18 19.54
CA HIS A 19 -4.42 -10.24 19.05
C HIS A 19 -4.48 -10.51 17.53
N PHE A 20 -3.60 -9.89 16.76
CA PHE A 20 -3.54 -10.13 15.31
C PHE A 20 -3.18 -11.59 15.00
N GLN A 21 -2.24 -12.17 15.73
CA GLN A 21 -1.81 -13.56 15.55
C GLN A 21 -2.89 -14.57 15.98
N SER A 22 -3.74 -14.22 16.95
CA SER A 22 -4.88 -15.05 17.36
C SER A 22 -6.12 -14.89 16.46
N GLY A 23 -6.06 -14.01 15.45
CA GLY A 23 -7.18 -13.72 14.55
C GLY A 23 -8.20 -12.73 15.11
N ALA A 24 -7.95 -12.18 16.30
CA ALA A 24 -8.75 -11.15 16.96
C ALA A 24 -8.44 -9.76 16.36
N PHE A 25 -8.83 -9.55 15.09
CA PHE A 25 -8.41 -8.36 14.33
C PHE A 25 -9.04 -7.05 14.81
N GLU A 26 -10.25 -7.10 15.38
CA GLU A 26 -10.89 -5.90 15.95
C GLU A 26 -10.17 -5.44 17.23
N GLU A 27 -9.82 -6.39 18.10
CA GLU A 27 -9.03 -6.16 19.31
C GLU A 27 -7.64 -5.63 18.95
N ALA A 28 -6.98 -6.25 17.96
CA ALA A 28 -5.71 -5.75 17.43
C ALA A 28 -5.82 -4.30 16.95
N SER A 29 -6.90 -3.98 16.22
CA SER A 29 -7.14 -2.61 15.76
C SER A 29 -7.35 -1.63 16.91
N LYS A 30 -8.03 -2.02 17.99
CA LYS A 30 -8.18 -1.17 19.19
C LYS A 30 -6.84 -0.87 19.84
N CYS A 31 -5.98 -1.88 20.04
CA CYS A 31 -4.64 -1.69 20.60
C CYS A 31 -3.79 -0.75 19.73
N TYR A 32 -3.79 -0.94 18.41
CA TYR A 32 -3.02 -0.09 17.51
C TYR A 32 -3.57 1.34 17.42
N LYS A 33 -4.89 1.54 17.52
CA LYS A 33 -5.49 2.89 17.59
C LYS A 33 -5.08 3.61 18.87
N ALA A 34 -5.12 2.95 20.02
CA ALA A 34 -4.64 3.51 21.27
C ALA A 34 -3.15 3.87 21.21
N ALA A 35 -2.32 3.03 20.57
CA ALA A 35 -0.92 3.35 20.34
C ALA A 35 -0.74 4.56 19.40
N LEU A 36 -1.62 4.69 18.41
CA LEU A 36 -1.58 5.79 17.44
C LEU A 36 -2.03 7.13 18.06
N GLU A 37 -2.91 7.13 19.06
CA GLU A 37 -3.25 8.33 19.83
C GLU A 37 -2.02 8.93 20.53
N LEU A 38 -1.09 8.08 20.97
CA LEU A 38 0.18 8.48 21.59
C LEU A 38 1.25 8.85 20.55
N GLN A 39 1.25 8.18 19.39
CA GLN A 39 2.18 8.45 18.28
C GLN A 39 1.46 8.56 16.92
N PRO A 40 0.80 9.71 16.62
CA PRO A 40 -0.02 9.85 15.42
C PRO A 40 0.74 9.76 14.09
N GLN A 41 2.06 9.92 14.12
CA GLN A 41 2.92 9.90 12.93
C GLN A 41 3.70 8.59 12.78
N ASN A 42 3.35 7.55 13.55
CA ASN A 42 4.02 6.26 13.45
C ASN A 42 3.49 5.45 12.26
N HIS A 43 4.26 5.46 11.16
CA HIS A 43 3.88 4.73 9.95
C HIS A 43 3.67 3.24 10.20
N VAL A 44 4.40 2.60 11.13
CA VAL A 44 4.26 1.17 11.45
C VAL A 44 2.87 0.86 12.02
N LEU A 45 2.33 1.74 12.87
CA LEU A 45 0.99 1.57 13.44
C LEU A 45 -0.09 1.71 12.38
N HIS A 46 0.02 2.71 11.50
CA HIS A 46 -0.85 2.84 10.33
C HIS A 46 -0.82 1.60 9.45
N ASN A 47 0.38 1.10 9.20
CA ASN A 47 0.60 -0.13 8.46
C ASN A 47 -0.15 -1.33 9.10
N ASN A 48 0.02 -1.54 10.40
CA ASN A 48 -0.65 -2.63 11.11
C ASN A 48 -2.17 -2.47 11.11
N LEU A 49 -2.69 -1.25 11.26
CA LEU A 49 -4.12 -0.95 11.14
C LEU A 49 -4.66 -1.23 9.75
N ALA A 50 -3.92 -0.88 8.69
CA ALA A 50 -4.31 -1.19 7.32
C ALA A 50 -4.47 -2.71 7.12
N MET A 51 -3.56 -3.52 7.66
CA MET A 51 -3.70 -4.98 7.59
C MET A 51 -4.88 -5.51 8.42
N CYS A 52 -5.12 -4.99 9.62
CA CYS A 52 -6.30 -5.37 10.41
C CYS A 52 -7.59 -5.07 9.62
N ALA A 53 -7.68 -3.89 9.03
CA ALA A 53 -8.81 -3.48 8.21
C ALA A 53 -8.97 -4.36 6.96
N ILE A 54 -7.89 -4.76 6.28
CA ILE A 54 -7.93 -5.73 5.17
C ILE A 54 -8.52 -7.06 5.65
N LYS A 55 -8.06 -7.59 6.79
CA LYS A 55 -8.57 -8.85 7.34
C LYS A 55 -10.05 -8.79 7.73
N LEU A 56 -10.51 -7.61 8.15
CA LEU A 56 -11.91 -7.31 8.44
C LEU A 56 -12.73 -6.89 7.22
N ARG A 57 -12.10 -6.79 6.03
CA ARG A 57 -12.70 -6.27 4.79
C ARG A 57 -13.27 -4.85 4.90
N TRP A 58 -12.68 -4.03 5.77
CA TRP A 58 -13.00 -2.62 5.94
C TRP A 58 -12.18 -1.77 4.96
N TRP A 59 -12.49 -1.90 3.67
CA TRP A 59 -11.67 -1.38 2.57
C TRP A 59 -11.36 0.12 2.63
N PRO A 60 -12.32 1.03 2.93
CA PRO A 60 -12.02 2.46 3.00
C PRO A 60 -11.02 2.80 4.11
N ILE A 61 -11.12 2.11 5.25
CA ILE A 61 -10.22 2.31 6.40
C ILE A 61 -8.82 1.75 6.08
N ALA A 62 -8.77 0.60 5.40
CA ALA A 62 -7.51 0.01 4.94
C ALA A 62 -6.75 0.95 3.98
N MET A 63 -7.47 1.55 3.04
CA MET A 63 -6.92 2.52 2.07
C MET A 63 -6.35 3.74 2.78
N ASP A 64 -7.14 4.43 3.63
CA ASP A 64 -6.70 5.62 4.36
C ASP A 64 -5.43 5.36 5.20
N HIS A 65 -5.37 4.23 5.91
CA HIS A 65 -4.18 3.90 6.69
C HIS A 65 -2.96 3.52 5.84
N ALA A 66 -3.14 2.84 4.71
CA ALA A 66 -2.04 2.56 3.79
C ALA A 66 -1.50 3.85 3.15
N ASP A 67 -2.39 4.76 2.72
CA ASP A 67 -2.00 6.06 2.16
C ASP A 67 -1.27 6.93 3.18
N ARG A 68 -1.76 7.00 4.42
CA ARG A 68 -1.05 7.71 5.49
C ARG A 68 0.35 7.15 5.75
N ALA A 69 0.52 5.82 5.77
CA ALA A 69 1.83 5.22 5.93
C ALA A 69 2.77 5.58 4.76
N LEU A 70 2.26 5.65 3.52
CA LEU A 70 3.03 6.09 2.36
C LEU A 70 3.42 7.57 2.45
N VAL A 71 2.51 8.44 2.87
CA VAL A 71 2.79 9.87 3.07
C VAL A 71 3.86 10.08 4.14
N LEU A 72 3.73 9.41 5.30
CA LEU A 72 4.68 9.53 6.42
C LEU A 72 6.09 9.03 6.08
N THR A 73 6.21 8.10 5.14
CA THR A 73 7.50 7.52 4.73
C THR A 73 8.01 8.05 3.40
N ALA A 74 7.33 9.05 2.81
CA ALA A 74 7.61 9.53 1.47
C ALA A 74 7.69 8.40 0.42
N GLY A 75 6.85 7.38 0.57
CA GLY A 75 6.79 6.20 -0.30
C GLY A 75 7.86 5.14 -0.02
N ASN A 76 8.71 5.30 0.99
CA ASN A 76 9.74 4.32 1.36
C ASN A 76 9.21 3.24 2.32
N ASP A 77 8.07 2.63 1.99
CA ASP A 77 7.44 1.58 2.81
C ASP A 77 6.79 0.50 1.94
N ALA A 78 7.50 -0.61 1.76
CA ALA A 78 7.05 -1.72 0.92
C ALA A 78 5.74 -2.33 1.42
N LYS A 79 5.50 -2.36 2.73
CA LYS A 79 4.29 -2.95 3.32
C LYS A 79 3.08 -2.08 3.04
N ALA A 80 3.23 -0.76 3.07
CA ALA A 80 2.15 0.17 2.80
C ALA A 80 1.71 0.08 1.33
N TRP A 81 2.66 0.08 0.39
CA TRP A 81 2.39 -0.19 -1.03
C TRP A 81 1.69 -1.53 -1.24
N TYR A 82 2.24 -2.60 -0.67
CA TYR A 82 1.66 -3.93 -0.80
C TYR A 82 0.23 -4.01 -0.25
N ARG A 83 -0.03 -3.40 0.91
CA ARG A 83 -1.36 -3.37 1.53
C ARG A 83 -2.37 -2.60 0.69
N ARG A 84 -1.98 -1.47 0.13
CA ARG A 84 -2.85 -0.68 -0.76
C ARG A 84 -3.17 -1.44 -2.05
N GLY A 85 -2.17 -2.10 -2.63
CA GLY A 85 -2.36 -2.99 -3.78
C GLY A 85 -3.31 -4.15 -3.50
N LEU A 86 -3.26 -4.74 -2.30
CA LEU A 86 -4.23 -5.75 -1.87
C LEU A 86 -5.66 -5.20 -1.81
N VAL A 87 -5.86 -3.97 -1.33
CA VAL A 87 -7.20 -3.36 -1.31
C VAL A 87 -7.73 -3.21 -2.73
N PHE A 88 -6.92 -2.71 -3.67
CA PHE A 88 -7.32 -2.58 -5.08
C PHE A 88 -7.68 -3.93 -5.72
N LEU A 89 -6.93 -4.98 -5.38
CA LEU A 89 -7.15 -6.33 -5.89
C LEU A 89 -8.44 -6.95 -5.33
N GLU A 90 -8.62 -6.93 -4.00
CA GLU A 90 -9.75 -7.55 -3.31
C GLU A 90 -11.10 -6.86 -3.56
N THR A 91 -11.06 -5.58 -3.92
CA THR A 91 -12.26 -4.79 -4.26
C THR A 91 -12.56 -4.78 -5.76
N ASP A 92 -11.71 -5.41 -6.58
CA ASP A 92 -11.76 -5.38 -8.06
C ASP A 92 -11.89 -3.95 -8.64
N MET A 93 -11.42 -2.94 -7.89
CA MET A 93 -11.57 -1.54 -8.29
C MET A 93 -10.64 -1.19 -9.45
N CYS A 94 -9.39 -1.68 -9.41
CA CYS A 94 -8.41 -1.37 -10.45
C CYS A 94 -7.20 -2.32 -10.39
N ALA A 95 -7.18 -3.31 -11.28
CA ALA A 95 -6.07 -4.24 -11.42
C ALA A 95 -4.74 -3.53 -11.77
N LEU A 96 -4.77 -2.38 -12.45
CA LEU A 96 -3.58 -1.59 -12.75
C LEU A 96 -2.99 -0.92 -11.51
N ALA A 97 -3.84 -0.35 -10.66
CA ALA A 97 -3.40 0.29 -9.43
C ALA A 97 -2.76 -0.75 -8.51
N ALA A 98 -3.37 -1.94 -8.40
CA ALA A 98 -2.78 -3.07 -7.69
C ALA A 98 -1.40 -3.45 -8.27
N PHE A 99 -1.26 -3.53 -9.59
CA PHE A 99 0.01 -3.86 -10.24
C PHE A 99 1.09 -2.81 -9.98
N TYR A 100 0.74 -1.52 -10.11
CA TYR A 100 1.65 -0.41 -9.81
C TYR A 100 2.14 -0.47 -8.37
N ASP A 101 1.22 -0.62 -7.41
CA ASP A 101 1.54 -0.67 -5.98
C ASP A 101 2.43 -1.89 -5.65
N PHE A 102 2.12 -3.06 -6.20
CA PHE A 102 2.97 -4.23 -6.03
C PHE A 102 4.36 -4.07 -6.68
N LYS A 103 4.46 -3.35 -7.81
CA LYS A 103 5.75 -3.00 -8.43
C LYS A 103 6.58 -2.08 -7.54
N GLN A 104 5.97 -1.06 -6.95
CA GLN A 104 6.64 -0.19 -5.97
C GLN A 104 7.13 -0.98 -4.75
N ALA A 105 6.26 -1.83 -4.19
CA ALA A 105 6.62 -2.71 -3.09
C ALA A 105 7.78 -3.65 -3.45
N SER A 106 7.78 -4.21 -4.66
CA SER A 106 8.85 -5.09 -5.15
C SER A 106 10.15 -4.37 -5.43
N ALA A 107 10.13 -3.07 -5.74
CA ALA A 107 11.35 -2.29 -5.92
C ALA A 107 12.07 -2.07 -4.58
N LEU A 108 11.30 -1.90 -3.50
CA LEU A 108 11.82 -1.75 -2.14
C LEU A 108 12.22 -3.09 -1.50
N GLU A 109 11.46 -4.16 -1.74
CA GLU A 109 11.77 -5.50 -1.24
C GLU A 109 11.81 -6.56 -2.37
N PRO A 110 12.86 -6.57 -3.23
CA PRO A 110 12.93 -7.47 -4.39
C PRO A 110 13.06 -8.95 -4.04
N SER A 111 13.33 -9.30 -2.79
CA SER A 111 13.44 -10.70 -2.32
C SER A 111 12.15 -11.23 -1.70
N ASN A 112 11.14 -10.37 -1.50
CA ASN A 112 9.90 -10.75 -0.82
C ASN A 112 9.05 -11.67 -1.72
N LYS A 113 8.91 -12.92 -1.29
CA LYS A 113 8.18 -13.97 -2.03
C LYS A 113 6.70 -13.65 -2.18
N GLN A 114 6.09 -13.00 -1.18
CA GLN A 114 4.66 -12.69 -1.19
C GLN A 114 4.33 -11.65 -2.27
N ILE A 115 5.15 -10.60 -2.38
CA ILE A 115 4.98 -9.55 -3.39
C ILE A 115 5.14 -10.15 -4.79
N LYS A 116 6.17 -11.00 -4.99
CA LYS A 116 6.40 -11.70 -6.26
C LYS A 116 5.23 -12.59 -6.67
N ALA A 117 4.70 -13.36 -5.72
CA ALA A 117 3.54 -14.21 -5.97
C ALA A 117 2.33 -13.38 -6.41
N SER A 118 2.06 -12.28 -5.71
CA SER A 118 0.93 -11.38 -6.02
C SER A 118 1.08 -10.73 -7.39
N LEU A 119 2.29 -10.29 -7.77
CA LEU A 119 2.58 -9.78 -9.12
C LEU A 119 2.40 -10.85 -10.20
N TYR A 120 2.86 -12.08 -9.93
CA TYR A 120 2.75 -13.17 -10.88
C TYR A 120 1.29 -13.56 -11.13
N GLU A 121 0.51 -13.71 -10.06
CA GLU A 121 -0.91 -14.02 -10.12
C GLU A 121 -1.70 -12.92 -10.85
N LEU A 122 -1.45 -11.66 -10.51
CA LEU A 122 -2.09 -10.54 -11.17
C LEU A 122 -1.73 -10.48 -12.66
N ARG A 123 -0.48 -10.75 -13.02
CA ARG A 123 -0.02 -10.78 -14.41
C ARG A 123 -0.60 -11.96 -15.20
N SER A 124 -0.76 -13.13 -14.59
CA SER A 124 -1.33 -14.30 -15.27
C SER A 124 -2.83 -14.18 -15.48
N ALA A 125 -3.53 -13.47 -14.59
CA ALA A 125 -4.95 -13.16 -14.72
C ALA A 125 -5.22 -12.06 -15.78
N MET A 126 -4.26 -11.17 -16.06
CA MET A 126 -4.41 -10.13 -17.08
C MET A 126 -4.29 -10.71 -18.50
N PRO A 127 -5.26 -10.45 -19.40
CA PRO A 127 -5.18 -10.86 -20.81
C PRO A 127 -3.90 -10.39 -21.50
N SER A 128 -3.28 -11.26 -22.30
CA SER A 128 -2.04 -10.97 -23.04
C SER A 128 -2.14 -9.82 -24.06
N ARG A 129 -3.36 -9.41 -24.45
CA ARG A 129 -3.62 -8.26 -25.33
C ARG A 129 -4.01 -7.06 -24.48
N TYR A 130 -3.02 -6.33 -24.02
CA TYR A 130 -3.23 -5.15 -23.20
C TYR A 130 -2.25 -4.05 -23.64
N ASP A 131 -2.26 -3.74 -24.94
CA ASP A 131 -1.50 -2.67 -25.58
C ASP A 131 -2.07 -1.26 -25.25
N GLY A 132 -3.20 -1.21 -24.53
CA GLY A 132 -3.96 0.00 -24.19
C GLY A 132 -3.57 0.70 -22.87
N TRP A 133 -2.53 0.24 -22.16
CA TRP A 133 -2.09 0.90 -20.91
C TRP A 133 -1.39 2.25 -21.11
N LYS A 134 -1.21 2.68 -22.37
CA LYS A 134 -0.81 4.06 -22.68
C LYS A 134 -1.93 5.08 -22.43
N GLU A 135 -3.19 4.64 -22.35
CA GLU A 135 -4.36 5.51 -22.23
C GLU A 135 -5.37 4.96 -21.21
N TYR A 136 -5.04 5.01 -19.92
CA TYR A 136 -6.11 5.01 -18.91
C TYR A 136 -6.75 6.41 -18.92
N PRO A 137 -8.07 6.53 -19.19
CA PRO A 137 -8.67 7.85 -19.34
C PRO A 137 -8.65 8.56 -17.99
N ARG A 138 -8.04 9.75 -17.96
CA ARG A 138 -8.02 10.73 -16.85
C ARG A 138 -9.37 10.87 -16.11
N ARG A 139 -10.48 10.50 -16.74
CA ARG A 139 -11.87 10.61 -16.27
C ARG A 139 -12.38 9.48 -15.36
N ALA A 140 -11.72 8.33 -15.32
CA ALA A 140 -12.16 7.18 -14.50
C ALA A 140 -11.54 7.16 -13.10
N LEU A 141 -10.76 8.20 -12.78
CA LEU A 141 -9.95 8.21 -11.60
C LEU A 141 -10.50 9.23 -10.62
N ASP A 142 -10.72 8.74 -9.40
CA ASP A 142 -11.11 9.53 -8.23
C ASP A 142 -10.22 10.78 -8.10
N PRO A 143 -10.74 11.95 -7.69
CA PRO A 143 -9.95 13.17 -7.47
C PRO A 143 -8.65 12.99 -6.66
N HIS A 144 -8.53 11.92 -5.86
CA HIS A 144 -7.26 11.54 -5.22
C HIS A 144 -6.11 11.23 -6.21
N TRP A 145 -6.41 10.74 -7.43
CA TRP A 145 -5.40 10.39 -8.42
C TRP A 145 -4.77 11.58 -9.13
N GLU A 146 -5.54 12.66 -9.36
CA GLU A 146 -4.99 13.85 -10.04
C GLU A 146 -3.87 14.44 -9.19
N ALA A 147 -4.04 14.44 -7.87
CA ALA A 147 -3.02 14.81 -6.91
C ALA A 147 -1.80 13.88 -6.96
N VAL A 148 -1.99 12.56 -7.10
CA VAL A 148 -0.87 11.60 -7.19
C VAL A 148 -0.06 11.80 -8.47
N ILE A 149 -0.67 12.04 -9.64
CA ILE A 149 0.09 12.39 -10.85
C ILE A 149 0.81 13.72 -10.72
N LEU A 150 0.11 14.75 -10.23
CA LEU A 150 0.68 16.09 -10.09
C LEU A 150 1.87 16.09 -9.12
N HIS A 151 1.75 15.39 -7.98
CA HIS A 151 2.82 15.28 -6.98
C HIS A 151 3.98 14.39 -7.45
N MET A 152 3.72 13.37 -8.28
CA MET A 152 4.77 12.52 -8.87
C MET A 152 5.45 13.14 -10.10
N ASN A 153 5.01 14.33 -10.55
CA ASN A 153 5.58 15.06 -11.69
C ASN A 153 5.70 14.20 -12.96
N LEU A 154 4.76 13.27 -13.15
CA LEU A 154 4.77 12.30 -14.25
C LEU A 154 4.39 12.91 -15.59
N ASP A 155 3.89 14.16 -15.62
CA ASP A 155 3.59 14.86 -16.89
C ASP A 155 4.81 15.61 -17.45
N GLN A 156 5.90 15.79 -16.69
CA GLN A 156 7.10 16.54 -17.15
C GLN A 156 8.44 15.85 -16.93
N SER A 157 8.47 14.62 -16.40
CA SER A 157 9.72 13.88 -16.23
C SER A 157 10.09 13.10 -17.50
N PRO A 158 11.30 13.27 -18.06
CA PRO A 158 11.80 12.43 -19.16
C PRO A 158 11.95 10.94 -18.76
N LEU A 159 11.73 10.60 -17.49
CA LEU A 159 11.68 9.22 -17.01
C LEU A 159 10.43 8.47 -17.50
N VAL A 160 9.39 9.16 -17.97
CA VAL A 160 8.29 8.51 -18.70
C VAL A 160 8.74 7.96 -20.07
N ASN A 161 9.96 8.27 -20.56
CA ASN A 161 10.53 7.60 -21.73
C ASN A 161 11.51 6.47 -21.38
N LEU A 162 12.21 6.55 -20.25
CA LEU A 162 13.24 5.56 -19.88
C LEU A 162 12.69 4.24 -19.34
N TYR A 163 11.44 4.21 -18.86
CA TYR A 163 10.78 2.94 -18.52
C TYR A 163 10.22 2.18 -19.74
N TRP A 164 10.30 2.76 -20.95
CA TRP A 164 9.68 2.21 -22.17
C TRP A 164 10.68 1.75 -23.25
N THR A 165 11.98 2.02 -23.11
CA THR A 165 12.96 1.66 -24.15
C THR A 165 13.69 0.34 -23.92
N ASP A 166 13.59 -0.30 -22.75
CA ASP A 166 14.35 -1.54 -22.46
C ASP A 166 13.59 -2.84 -22.78
N PHE A 167 12.44 -2.78 -23.48
CA PHE A 167 11.70 -3.99 -23.87
C PHE A 167 11.33 -4.07 -25.35
N THR A 168 12.02 -3.31 -26.19
CA THR A 168 12.07 -3.55 -27.63
C THR A 168 13.51 -3.41 -28.10
N ASP A 169 14.30 -4.47 -27.99
CA ASP A 169 15.21 -4.93 -29.06
C ASP A 169 16.00 -6.20 -28.62
N ASN A 170 15.82 -7.27 -29.40
CA ASN A 170 16.44 -8.61 -29.44
C ASN A 170 16.22 -9.62 -28.30
#